data_AF-A0A7W2IER2-F1
#
_entry.id   AF-A0A7W2IER2-F1
#
_cell.length_a   1.000
_cell.length_b   1.000
_cell.length_c   1.000
_cell.angle_alpha   90.00
_cell.angle_beta   90.00
_cell.angle_gamma   90.00
#
_symmetry.space_group_name_H-M   'P 1'
#
loop_
_entity.id
_entity.type
_entity.pdbx_description
1 polymer ?
#
loop_
_entity_poly.entity_id
_entity_poly.type
_entity_poly.pdbx_seq_one_letter_code
_entity_poly.pdbx_strand_id
1 'polypeptide(L)'
;MSYDPNDGAMDDMYERISDELYPEHKSQAIGEFTAERLCSFYVDNPGVMRPAVEALLEAQRLADDGHFAAAVVFAVSSTELLLKAAILTPVVHGLVHIESLADVVVENTLSGPGYTRYAKLLARLFTEFVGIDIRSLRRPESAAKLLAECDTQRGLRNRIVHSGASASEAQARTGVDIATAVLNLIVDPMLHRLGLTVVDGGQILLRQLGN
;
A
#
# COMPACT_ATOMS: atom_id res chain seq x y z
N MET A 1 22.57 13.97 -48.93
CA MET A 1 22.71 14.59 -47.60
C MET A 1 24.20 14.64 -47.29
N SER A 2 24.79 15.82 -47.15
CA SER A 2 26.19 15.95 -46.76
C SER A 2 26.26 15.90 -45.24
N TYR A 3 26.86 14.85 -44.69
CA TYR A 3 27.28 14.84 -43.30
C TYR A 3 28.46 15.81 -43.18
N ASP A 4 28.27 16.92 -42.49
CA ASP A 4 29.33 17.87 -42.18
C ASP A 4 30.17 17.28 -41.02
N PRO A 5 31.51 17.39 -40.99
CA PRO A 5 32.32 17.03 -39.83
C PRO A 5 31.86 17.67 -38.49
N ASN A 6 31.07 18.75 -38.54
CA ASN A 6 30.42 19.32 -37.35
C ASN A 6 29.24 18.47 -36.81
N ASP A 7 28.61 17.64 -37.65
CA ASP A 7 27.53 16.72 -37.24
C ASP A 7 28.08 15.55 -36.43
N GLY A 8 29.26 15.03 -36.77
CA GLY A 8 29.90 13.95 -36.00
C GLY A 8 30.36 14.39 -34.61
N ALA A 9 30.82 15.63 -34.46
CA ALA A 9 31.19 16.19 -33.15
C ALA A 9 29.96 16.51 -32.27
N MET A 10 28.83 16.84 -32.89
CA MET A 10 27.54 17.02 -32.23
C MET A 10 26.94 15.69 -31.79
N ASP A 11 26.99 14.66 -32.63
CA ASP A 11 26.54 13.31 -32.27
C ASP A 11 27.39 12.72 -31.14
N ASP A 12 28.72 12.84 -31.20
CA ASP A 12 29.61 12.42 -30.10
C ASP A 12 29.39 13.21 -28.80
N MET A 13 28.87 14.45 -28.89
CA MET A 13 28.50 15.29 -27.75
C MET A 13 27.14 14.87 -27.18
N TYR A 14 26.15 14.57 -28.03
CA TYR A 14 24.85 14.04 -27.62
C TYR A 14 24.96 12.62 -27.03
N GLU A 15 25.83 11.78 -27.58
CA GLU A 15 26.09 10.42 -27.09
C GLU A 15 26.80 10.50 -25.72
N ARG A 16 27.78 11.40 -25.54
CA ARG A 16 28.38 11.67 -24.22
C ARG A 16 27.44 12.29 -23.21
N ILE A 17 26.55 13.20 -23.62
CA ILE A 17 25.52 13.78 -22.74
C ILE A 17 24.48 12.72 -22.36
N SER A 18 24.08 11.87 -23.30
CA SER A 18 23.15 10.74 -23.07
C SER A 18 23.78 9.66 -22.19
N ASP A 19 25.08 9.43 -22.34
CA ASP A 19 25.86 8.58 -21.44
C ASP A 19 25.93 9.26 -20.07
N GLU A 20 26.43 10.50 -19.91
CA GLU A 20 26.53 11.20 -18.62
C GLU A 20 25.19 11.42 -17.88
N LEU A 21 24.04 11.50 -18.58
CA LEU A 21 22.69 11.54 -18.00
C LEU A 21 22.12 10.14 -17.64
N TYR A 22 23.01 9.15 -17.48
CA TYR A 22 22.88 7.71 -17.23
C TYR A 22 21.53 7.18 -16.66
N PRO A 23 21.16 5.91 -16.96
CA PRO A 23 20.08 5.12 -16.35
C PRO A 23 19.85 5.26 -14.83
N GLU A 24 20.87 5.60 -14.04
CA GLU A 24 20.75 5.87 -12.60
C GLU A 24 19.96 7.15 -12.29
N HIS A 25 20.11 8.19 -13.10
CA HIS A 25 19.33 9.42 -12.98
C HIS A 25 17.91 9.22 -13.51
N LYS A 26 17.73 8.33 -14.49
CA LYS A 26 16.42 7.94 -15.00
C LYS A 26 15.60 7.17 -13.96
N SER A 27 16.22 6.21 -13.26
CA SER A 27 15.53 5.47 -12.18
C SER A 27 15.20 6.36 -11.00
N GLN A 28 16.10 7.28 -10.61
CA GLN A 28 15.85 8.27 -9.59
C GLN A 28 14.71 9.23 -9.99
N ALA A 29 14.73 9.79 -11.20
CA ALA A 29 13.69 10.68 -11.69
C ALA A 29 12.33 10.00 -11.82
N ILE A 30 12.28 8.73 -12.21
CA ILE A 30 11.04 7.92 -12.21
C ILE A 30 10.54 7.73 -10.76
N GLY A 31 11.44 7.45 -9.83
CA GLY A 31 11.11 7.29 -8.41
C GLY A 31 10.51 8.58 -7.80
N GLU A 32 11.16 9.72 -8.04
CA GLU A 32 10.71 11.04 -7.58
C GLU A 32 9.37 11.44 -8.21
N PHE A 33 9.21 11.27 -9.54
CA PHE A 33 7.96 11.52 -10.24
C PHE A 33 6.81 10.64 -9.72
N THR A 34 7.09 9.38 -9.42
CA THR A 34 6.09 8.45 -8.88
C THR A 34 5.71 8.83 -7.45
N ALA A 35 6.68 9.21 -6.61
CA ALA A 35 6.42 9.65 -5.25
C ALA A 35 5.57 10.94 -5.19
N GLU A 36 5.85 11.92 -6.05
CA GLU A 36 5.03 13.13 -6.18
C GLU A 36 3.59 12.80 -6.60
N ARG A 37 3.42 11.89 -7.56
CA ARG A 37 2.09 11.48 -8.03
C ARG A 37 1.30 10.69 -6.99
N LEU A 38 1.96 9.79 -6.26
CA LEU A 38 1.37 9.08 -5.13
C LEU A 38 0.95 10.08 -4.04
N CYS A 39 1.81 11.04 -3.72
CA CYS A 39 1.53 12.09 -2.73
C CYS A 39 0.31 12.94 -3.13
N SER A 40 0.23 13.38 -4.39
CA SER A 40 -0.90 14.16 -4.92
C SER A 40 -2.25 13.50 -4.66
N PHE A 41 -2.34 12.17 -4.81
CA PHE A 41 -3.58 11.45 -4.53
C PHE A 41 -4.07 11.65 -3.10
N TYR A 42 -3.16 11.56 -2.11
CA TYR A 42 -3.52 11.72 -0.70
C TYR A 42 -3.82 13.17 -0.32
N VAL A 43 -3.17 14.13 -0.97
CA VAL A 43 -3.49 15.56 -0.82
C VAL A 43 -4.90 15.87 -1.31
N ASP A 44 -5.30 15.29 -2.45
CA ASP A 44 -6.65 15.45 -3.01
C ASP A 44 -7.71 14.65 -2.24
N ASN A 45 -7.30 13.58 -1.56
CA ASN A 45 -8.17 12.65 -0.84
C ASN A 45 -7.72 12.44 0.62
N PRO A 46 -7.66 13.49 1.46
CA PRO A 46 -7.10 13.40 2.80
C PRO A 46 -7.91 12.48 3.73
N GLY A 47 -9.17 12.20 3.39
CA GLY A 47 -10.06 11.31 4.15
C GLY A 47 -10.07 9.85 3.70
N VAL A 48 -9.21 9.44 2.75
CA VAL A 48 -9.27 8.08 2.14
C VAL A 48 -9.15 6.94 3.16
N MET A 49 -8.46 7.18 4.29
CA MET A 49 -8.27 6.20 5.36
C MET A 49 -9.37 6.21 6.42
N ARG A 50 -10.21 7.26 6.48
CA ARG A 50 -11.21 7.43 7.54
C ARG A 50 -12.12 6.21 7.70
N PRO A 51 -12.72 5.63 6.65
CA PRO A 51 -13.57 4.44 6.81
C PRO A 51 -12.82 3.25 7.39
N ALA A 52 -11.52 3.10 7.10
CA ALA A 52 -10.70 2.01 7.60
C ALA A 52 -10.38 2.17 9.09
N VAL A 53 -10.06 3.41 9.51
CA VAL A 53 -9.78 3.75 10.91
C VAL A 53 -11.05 3.68 11.76
N GLU A 54 -12.18 4.19 11.26
CA GLU A 54 -13.48 4.05 11.94
C GLU A 54 -13.86 2.58 12.14
N ALA A 55 -13.66 1.73 11.11
CA ALA A 55 -13.89 0.31 11.23
C ALA A 55 -12.96 -0.37 12.25
N LEU A 56 -11.71 0.08 12.38
CA LEU A 56 -10.78 -0.45 13.39
C LEU A 56 -11.23 -0.09 14.82
N LEU A 57 -11.59 1.17 15.04
CA LEU A 57 -12.08 1.65 16.33
C LEU A 57 -13.39 0.95 16.72
N GLU A 58 -14.28 0.73 15.75
CA GLU A 58 -15.51 -0.01 15.97
C GLU A 58 -15.24 -1.49 16.28
N ALA A 59 -14.29 -2.13 15.59
CA ALA A 59 -13.89 -3.50 15.90
C ALA A 59 -13.37 -3.64 17.34
N GLN A 60 -12.56 -2.68 17.80
CA GLN A 60 -12.07 -2.64 19.17
C GLN A 60 -13.22 -2.51 20.17
N ARG A 61 -14.12 -1.54 19.97
CA ARG A 61 -15.28 -1.34 20.84
C ARG A 61 -16.16 -2.59 20.94
N LEU A 62 -16.46 -3.22 19.80
CA LEU A 62 -17.26 -4.45 19.76
C LEU A 62 -16.56 -5.62 20.46
N ALA A 63 -15.24 -5.71 20.38
CA ALA A 63 -14.49 -6.75 21.09
C ALA A 63 -14.58 -6.54 22.61
N ASP A 64 -14.43 -5.30 23.07
CA ASP A 64 -14.51 -4.95 24.49
C ASP A 64 -15.92 -5.15 25.07
N ASP A 65 -16.96 -4.91 24.25
CA ASP A 65 -18.37 -5.14 24.61
C ASP A 65 -18.80 -6.63 24.50
N GLY A 66 -17.90 -7.53 24.11
CA GLY A 66 -18.19 -8.97 23.99
C GLY A 66 -18.87 -9.41 22.69
N HIS A 67 -18.98 -8.52 21.70
CA HIS A 67 -19.57 -8.77 20.39
C HIS A 67 -18.54 -9.32 19.38
N PHE A 68 -17.93 -10.46 19.70
CA PHE A 68 -16.74 -10.98 19.01
C PHE A 68 -16.92 -11.24 17.50
N ALA A 69 -18.08 -11.78 17.09
CA ALA A 69 -18.32 -12.05 15.67
C ALA A 69 -18.38 -10.74 14.85
N ALA A 70 -19.03 -9.71 15.40
CA ALA A 70 -19.08 -8.39 14.78
C ALA A 70 -17.70 -7.73 14.77
N ALA A 71 -16.95 -7.83 15.88
CA ALA A 71 -15.59 -7.33 15.96
C ALA A 71 -14.68 -7.91 14.87
N VAL A 72 -14.74 -9.23 14.60
CA VAL A 72 -13.99 -9.86 13.49
C VAL A 72 -14.39 -9.27 12.14
N VAL A 73 -15.70 -9.07 11.90
CA VAL A 73 -16.18 -8.49 10.63
C VAL A 73 -15.60 -7.10 10.41
N PHE A 74 -15.67 -6.22 11.42
CA PHE A 74 -15.14 -4.86 11.33
C PHE A 74 -13.61 -4.83 11.22
N ALA A 75 -12.89 -5.69 11.94
CA ALA A 75 -11.44 -5.78 11.87
C ALA A 75 -10.95 -6.22 10.48
N VAL A 76 -11.61 -7.22 9.89
CA VAL A 76 -11.31 -7.66 8.52
C VAL A 76 -11.67 -6.57 7.51
N SER A 77 -12.80 -5.89 7.66
CA SER A 77 -13.16 -4.75 6.79
C SER A 77 -12.13 -3.62 6.87
N SER A 78 -11.66 -3.28 8.08
CA SER A 78 -10.58 -2.30 8.25
C SER A 78 -9.32 -2.71 7.50
N THR A 79 -8.88 -3.97 7.67
CA THR A 79 -7.73 -4.53 6.95
C THR A 79 -7.89 -4.44 5.43
N GLU A 80 -9.06 -4.81 4.90
CA GLU A 80 -9.37 -4.72 3.46
C GLU A 80 -9.31 -3.26 2.96
N LEU A 81 -9.87 -2.32 3.72
CA LEU A 81 -9.88 -0.91 3.37
C LEU A 81 -8.48 -0.28 3.43
N LEU A 82 -7.68 -0.61 4.44
CA LEU A 82 -6.28 -0.16 4.54
C LEU A 82 -5.47 -0.61 3.32
N LEU A 83 -5.53 -1.90 2.96
CA LEU A 83 -4.76 -2.40 1.83
C LEU A 83 -5.29 -1.93 0.48
N LYS A 84 -6.62 -1.86 0.32
CA LYS A 84 -7.24 -1.53 -0.96
C LYS A 84 -7.34 -0.01 -1.17
N ALA A 85 -8.07 0.67 -0.30
CA ALA A 85 -8.38 2.09 -0.49
C ALA A 85 -7.17 2.97 -0.15
N ALA A 86 -6.43 2.66 0.92
CA ALA A 86 -5.35 3.51 1.38
C ALA A 86 -3.99 3.23 0.73
N ILE A 87 -3.83 2.12 0.00
CA ILE A 87 -2.56 1.78 -0.65
C ILE A 87 -2.77 1.47 -2.13
N LEU A 88 -3.52 0.42 -2.45
CA LEU A 88 -3.64 -0.06 -3.83
C LEU A 88 -4.27 0.99 -4.77
N THR A 89 -5.35 1.64 -4.36
CA THR A 89 -6.01 2.67 -5.16
C THR A 89 -5.07 3.86 -5.47
N PRO A 90 -4.42 4.50 -4.48
CA PRO A 90 -3.42 5.55 -4.73
C PRO A 90 -2.31 5.08 -5.66
N VAL A 91 -1.82 3.85 -5.45
CA VAL A 91 -0.83 3.21 -6.30
C VAL A 91 -1.29 3.13 -7.74
N VAL A 92 -2.46 2.56 -8.00
CA VAL A 92 -2.97 2.41 -9.37
C VAL A 92 -3.16 3.79 -10.01
N HIS A 93 -3.62 4.78 -9.25
CA HIS A 93 -3.81 6.15 -9.73
C HIS A 93 -2.47 6.87 -10.05
N GLY A 94 -1.45 6.65 -9.23
CA GLY A 94 -0.11 7.22 -9.43
C GLY A 94 0.69 6.53 -10.54
N LEU A 95 0.47 5.23 -10.73
CA LEU A 95 1.23 4.40 -11.69
C LEU A 95 0.60 4.30 -13.08
N VAL A 96 -0.67 4.68 -13.26
CA VAL A 96 -1.38 4.56 -14.56
C VAL A 96 -0.69 5.32 -15.71
N HIS A 97 0.12 6.33 -15.39
CA HIS A 97 0.86 7.13 -16.36
C HIS A 97 2.29 6.65 -16.61
N ILE A 98 2.71 5.55 -15.97
CA ILE A 98 4.03 4.96 -16.14
C ILE A 98 3.87 3.74 -17.04
N GLU A 99 4.26 3.90 -18.31
CA GLU A 99 4.10 2.89 -19.36
C GLU A 99 4.73 1.53 -18.97
N SER A 100 5.85 1.53 -18.24
CA SER A 100 6.53 0.32 -17.76
C SER A 100 5.82 -0.41 -16.60
N LEU A 101 4.83 0.23 -15.96
CA LEU A 101 4.06 -0.34 -14.84
C LEU A 101 2.59 -0.60 -15.23
N ALA A 102 2.15 -0.13 -16.40
CA ALA A 102 0.82 -0.36 -16.95
C ALA A 102 0.51 -1.86 -17.09
N ASP A 103 1.47 -2.67 -17.56
CA ASP A 103 1.31 -4.13 -17.68
C ASP A 103 1.03 -4.80 -16.33
N VAL A 104 1.72 -4.34 -15.27
CA VAL A 104 1.53 -4.85 -13.90
C VAL A 104 0.15 -4.47 -13.36
N VAL A 105 -0.34 -3.27 -13.67
CA VAL A 105 -1.71 -2.84 -13.33
C VAL A 105 -2.73 -3.67 -14.09
N VAL A 106 -2.56 -3.90 -15.39
CA VAL A 106 -3.48 -4.70 -16.22
C VAL A 106 -3.55 -6.16 -15.74
N GLU A 107 -2.42 -6.83 -15.54
CA GLU A 107 -2.35 -8.18 -14.97
C GLU A 107 -3.03 -8.25 -13.58
N ASN A 108 -2.85 -7.21 -12.75
CA ASN A 108 -3.45 -7.10 -11.42
C ASN A 108 -4.82 -6.41 -11.38
N THR A 109 -5.50 -6.19 -12.52
CA THR A 109 -6.91 -5.72 -12.57
C THR A 109 -7.89 -6.76 -13.16
N LEU A 110 -7.41 -7.69 -14.01
CA LEU A 110 -8.22 -8.67 -14.76
C LEU A 110 -8.48 -10.10 -14.16
N SER A 111 -8.14 -10.40 -12.90
CA SER A 111 -7.98 -11.80 -12.42
C SER A 111 -8.49 -12.05 -10.97
N GLY A 112 -9.80 -12.05 -10.75
CA GLY A 112 -10.45 -12.72 -9.59
C GLY A 112 -10.23 -12.14 -8.17
N PRO A 113 -10.93 -12.67 -7.14
CA PRO A 113 -10.89 -12.14 -5.76
C PRO A 113 -9.75 -12.72 -4.90
N GLY A 114 -9.03 -11.89 -4.12
CA GLY A 114 -7.98 -12.37 -3.18
C GLY A 114 -6.98 -11.29 -2.73
N TYR A 115 -6.40 -11.39 -1.52
CA TYR A 115 -5.29 -10.54 -1.08
C TYR A 115 -3.96 -10.90 -1.77
N THR A 116 -3.79 -12.18 -2.09
CA THR A 116 -2.62 -12.73 -2.81
C THR A 116 -2.40 -12.05 -4.17
N ARG A 117 -3.48 -11.55 -4.78
CA ARG A 117 -3.45 -10.83 -6.05
C ARG A 117 -2.63 -9.55 -5.96
N TYR A 118 -3.00 -8.67 -5.04
CA TYR A 118 -2.31 -7.40 -4.88
C TYR A 118 -0.99 -7.55 -4.13
N ALA A 119 -0.77 -8.65 -3.40
CA ALA A 119 0.47 -8.91 -2.68
C ALA A 119 1.71 -8.85 -3.59
N LYS A 120 1.63 -9.30 -4.85
CA LYS A 120 2.78 -9.22 -5.80
C LYS A 120 3.09 -7.77 -6.20
N LEU A 121 2.06 -7.01 -6.59
CA LEU A 121 2.19 -5.59 -6.94
C LEU A 121 2.67 -4.77 -5.73
N LEU A 122 1.99 -4.92 -4.59
CA LEU A 122 2.33 -4.24 -3.35
C LEU A 122 3.73 -4.61 -2.87
N ALA A 123 4.16 -5.87 -2.96
CA ALA A 123 5.52 -6.25 -2.57
C ALA A 123 6.58 -5.60 -3.45
N ARG A 124 6.32 -5.51 -4.75
CA ARG A 124 7.25 -4.85 -5.67
C ARG A 124 7.35 -3.35 -5.38
N LEU A 125 6.22 -2.67 -5.21
CA LEU A 125 6.17 -1.27 -4.81
C LEU A 125 6.86 -1.02 -3.47
N PHE A 126 6.55 -1.79 -2.44
CA PHE A 126 7.17 -1.59 -1.14
C PHE A 126 8.68 -1.87 -1.17
N THR A 127 9.13 -2.82 -1.99
CA THR A 127 10.57 -3.06 -2.19
C THR A 127 11.22 -1.87 -2.89
N GLU A 128 10.59 -1.34 -3.95
CA GLU A 128 11.12 -0.23 -4.76
C GLU A 128 11.07 1.13 -4.02
N PHE A 129 10.00 1.44 -3.28
CA PHE A 129 9.76 2.76 -2.67
C PHE A 129 10.09 2.83 -1.17
N VAL A 130 9.89 1.73 -0.44
CA VAL A 130 10.03 1.71 1.03
C VAL A 130 11.27 0.93 1.46
N GLY A 131 11.77 0.02 0.61
CA GLY A 131 12.83 -0.94 0.94
C GLY A 131 12.34 -2.10 1.81
N ILE A 132 11.03 -2.38 1.81
CA ILE A 132 10.41 -3.40 2.69
C ILE A 132 9.79 -4.51 1.82
N ASP A 133 10.10 -5.78 2.13
CA ASP A 133 9.30 -6.90 1.60
C ASP A 133 8.10 -7.18 2.51
N ILE A 134 6.93 -6.68 2.12
CA ILE A 134 5.69 -6.87 2.89
C ILE A 134 5.32 -8.36 3.09
N ARG A 135 5.83 -9.25 2.24
CA ARG A 135 5.56 -10.70 2.33
C ARG A 135 6.38 -11.37 3.44
N SER A 136 7.37 -10.65 3.98
CA SER A 136 8.20 -11.09 5.09
C SER A 136 7.74 -10.54 6.44
N LEU A 137 6.82 -9.56 6.45
CA LEU A 137 6.35 -8.91 7.67
C LEU A 137 5.63 -9.89 8.59
N ARG A 138 5.86 -9.70 9.89
CA ARG A 138 5.32 -10.50 11.00
C ARG A 138 4.95 -9.56 12.13
N ARG A 139 3.91 -9.90 12.88
CA ARG A 139 3.65 -9.25 14.17
C ARG A 139 4.64 -9.78 15.20
N PRO A 140 5.04 -8.98 16.20
CA PRO A 140 5.97 -9.43 17.26
C PRO A 140 5.51 -10.72 17.97
N GLU A 141 4.20 -10.86 18.16
CA GLU A 141 3.54 -11.96 18.85
C GLU A 141 3.32 -13.23 17.98
N SER A 142 3.65 -13.18 16.67
CA SER A 142 3.24 -14.21 15.71
C SER A 142 4.38 -14.69 14.81
N ALA A 143 4.57 -16.00 14.77
CA ALA A 143 5.47 -16.66 13.83
C ALA A 143 4.84 -16.84 12.43
N ALA A 144 3.59 -16.41 12.21
CA ALA A 144 2.97 -16.38 10.89
C ALA A 144 3.36 -15.09 10.13
N LYS A 145 3.22 -15.11 8.81
CA LYS A 145 3.38 -13.90 7.98
C LYS A 145 2.11 -13.08 8.07
N LEU A 146 2.22 -11.76 8.18
CA LEU A 146 1.06 -10.87 8.37
C LEU A 146 0.01 -11.06 7.27
N LEU A 147 0.40 -11.16 6.00
CA LEU A 147 -0.55 -11.40 4.91
C LEU A 147 -1.28 -12.74 5.01
N ALA A 148 -0.61 -13.78 5.53
CA ALA A 148 -1.25 -15.08 5.76
C ALA A 148 -2.23 -15.03 6.94
N GLU A 149 -1.94 -14.21 7.96
CA GLU A 149 -2.88 -13.93 9.04
C GLU A 149 -4.12 -13.18 8.51
N CYS A 150 -3.94 -12.19 7.62
CA CYS A 150 -5.04 -11.49 6.95
C CYS A 150 -5.94 -12.44 6.14
N ASP A 151 -5.35 -13.37 5.37
CA ASP A 151 -6.08 -14.40 4.62
C ASP A 151 -6.89 -15.30 5.56
N THR A 152 -6.27 -15.75 6.66
CA THR A 152 -6.91 -16.60 7.67
C THR A 152 -8.09 -15.90 8.33
N GLN A 153 -7.92 -14.64 8.75
CA GLN A 153 -8.98 -13.83 9.34
C GLN A 153 -10.12 -13.56 8.36
N ARG A 154 -9.83 -13.30 7.08
CA ARG A 154 -10.87 -13.19 6.05
C ARG A 154 -11.67 -14.47 5.88
N GLY A 155 -11.01 -15.63 5.95
CA GLY A 155 -11.69 -16.93 5.98
C GLY A 155 -12.67 -17.06 7.15
N LEU A 156 -12.28 -16.58 8.34
CA LEU A 156 -13.17 -16.52 9.51
C LEU A 156 -14.36 -15.56 9.28
N ARG A 157 -14.11 -14.32 8.83
CA ARG A 157 -15.17 -13.36 8.48
C ARG A 157 -16.17 -13.96 7.51
N ASN A 158 -15.69 -14.63 6.45
CA ASN A 158 -16.57 -15.23 5.46
C ASN A 158 -17.49 -16.30 6.09
N ARG A 159 -16.99 -17.12 7.01
CA ARG A 159 -17.82 -18.09 7.73
C ARG A 159 -18.82 -17.42 8.67
N ILE A 160 -18.44 -16.34 9.34
CA ILE A 160 -19.36 -15.56 10.19
C ILE A 160 -20.50 -15.00 9.34
N VAL A 161 -20.18 -14.30 8.25
CA VAL A 161 -21.16 -13.61 7.41
C VAL A 161 -22.02 -14.58 6.59
N HIS A 162 -21.43 -15.61 5.99
CA HIS A 162 -22.14 -16.49 5.07
C HIS A 162 -22.69 -17.77 5.71
N SER A 163 -22.19 -18.16 6.88
CA SER A 163 -22.59 -19.41 7.54
C SER A 163 -23.04 -19.24 9.00
N GLY A 164 -23.11 -18.00 9.50
CA GLY A 164 -23.55 -17.73 10.87
C GLY A 164 -22.59 -18.25 11.95
N ALA A 165 -21.31 -18.45 11.61
CA ALA A 165 -20.32 -18.91 12.59
C ALA A 165 -20.13 -17.90 13.73
N SER A 166 -19.82 -18.39 14.93
CA SER A 166 -19.38 -17.55 16.04
C SER A 166 -17.88 -17.26 15.97
N ALA A 167 -17.44 -16.26 16.75
CA ALA A 167 -16.03 -16.00 17.00
C ALA A 167 -15.77 -16.00 18.51
N SER A 168 -14.60 -16.48 18.92
CA SER A 168 -14.13 -16.33 20.30
C SER A 168 -13.53 -14.95 20.54
N GLU A 169 -13.39 -14.58 21.81
CA GLU A 169 -12.67 -13.37 22.22
C GLU A 169 -11.25 -13.32 21.62
N ALA A 170 -10.51 -14.43 21.72
CA ALA A 170 -9.15 -14.51 21.18
C ALA A 170 -9.12 -14.27 19.66
N GLN A 171 -10.12 -14.77 18.91
CA GLN A 171 -10.22 -14.54 17.47
C GLN A 171 -10.53 -13.09 17.13
N ALA A 172 -11.40 -12.43 17.91
CA ALA A 172 -11.72 -11.03 17.76
C ALA A 172 -10.51 -10.14 18.05
N ARG A 173 -9.84 -10.34 19.20
CA ARG A 173 -8.61 -9.62 19.56
C ARG A 173 -7.52 -9.80 18.51
N THR A 174 -7.30 -11.04 18.06
CA THR A 174 -6.35 -11.33 16.97
C THR A 174 -6.70 -10.56 15.69
N GLY A 175 -7.99 -10.44 15.35
CA GLY A 175 -8.44 -9.65 14.20
C GLY A 175 -8.05 -8.17 14.32
N VAL A 176 -8.30 -7.58 15.49
CA VAL A 176 -7.92 -6.18 15.78
C VAL A 176 -6.40 -5.99 15.73
N ASP A 177 -5.63 -6.92 16.30
CA ASP A 177 -4.16 -6.87 16.28
C ASP A 177 -3.61 -6.94 14.85
N ILE A 178 -4.23 -7.76 13.98
CA ILE A 178 -3.85 -7.87 12.57
C ILE A 178 -4.13 -6.57 11.83
N ALA A 179 -5.32 -5.98 12.01
CA ALA A 179 -5.67 -4.71 11.38
C ALA A 179 -4.74 -3.57 11.84
N THR A 180 -4.44 -3.54 13.14
CA THR A 180 -3.48 -2.59 13.74
C THR A 180 -2.08 -2.78 13.18
N ALA A 181 -1.63 -4.02 13.03
CA ALA A 181 -0.33 -4.32 12.43
C ALA A 181 -0.25 -3.93 10.95
N VAL A 182 -1.34 -4.07 10.19
CA VAL A 182 -1.38 -3.59 8.79
C VAL A 182 -1.27 -2.07 8.74
N LEU A 183 -1.96 -1.35 9.63
CA LEU A 183 -1.81 0.10 9.74
C LEU A 183 -0.35 0.49 10.04
N ASN A 184 0.25 -0.12 11.07
CA ASN A 184 1.55 0.31 11.58
C ASN A 184 2.76 -0.21 10.78
N LEU A 185 2.67 -1.39 10.16
CA LEU A 185 3.80 -2.04 9.48
C LEU A 185 3.75 -1.90 7.96
N ILE A 186 2.61 -1.51 7.39
CA ILE A 186 2.42 -1.36 5.94
C ILE A 186 2.03 0.06 5.60
N VAL A 187 0.89 0.54 6.13
CA VAL A 187 0.34 1.83 5.69
C VAL A 187 1.18 3.01 6.16
N ASP A 188 1.48 3.06 7.45
CA ASP A 188 2.22 4.17 8.05
C ASP A 188 3.65 4.32 7.47
N PRO A 189 4.46 3.25 7.30
CA PRO A 189 5.75 3.37 6.62
C PRO A 189 5.67 3.86 5.18
N MET A 190 4.63 3.47 4.43
CA MET A 190 4.41 3.95 3.07
C MET A 190 4.11 5.45 3.06
N LEU A 191 3.18 5.91 3.90
CA LEU A 191 2.84 7.33 4.00
C LEU A 191 4.04 8.16 4.44
N HIS A 192 4.81 7.68 5.43
CA HIS A 192 6.01 8.35 5.89
C HIS A 192 7.07 8.51 4.79
N ARG A 193 7.22 7.52 3.90
CA ARG A 193 8.13 7.64 2.73
C ARG A 193 7.68 8.69 1.74
N LEU A 194 6.38 8.97 1.66
CA LEU A 194 5.81 10.01 0.82
C LEU A 194 5.76 11.38 1.50
N GLY A 195 6.34 11.51 2.70
CA GLY A 195 6.28 12.76 3.48
C GLY A 195 4.88 13.05 4.03
N LEU A 196 4.06 12.01 4.22
CA LEU A 196 2.70 12.09 4.75
C LEU A 196 2.64 11.48 6.15
N THR A 197 1.64 11.87 6.94
CA THR A 197 1.34 11.31 8.25
C THR A 197 -0.16 11.14 8.41
N VAL A 198 -0.57 10.14 9.19
CA VAL A 198 -1.97 9.98 9.63
C VAL A 198 -2.16 10.74 10.93
N VAL A 199 -3.26 11.49 11.03
CA VAL A 199 -3.71 12.16 12.26
C VAL A 199 -5.07 11.60 12.71
N ASP A 200 -5.58 12.11 13.83
CA ASP A 200 -6.81 11.64 14.45
C ASP A 200 -7.97 11.50 13.45
N GLY A 201 -8.69 10.38 13.56
CA GLY A 201 -9.82 10.05 12.68
C GLY A 201 -9.42 9.62 11.26
N GLY A 202 -8.16 9.23 11.05
CA GLY A 202 -7.68 8.69 9.78
C GLY A 202 -7.53 9.73 8.67
N GLN A 203 -7.33 11.00 9.03
CA GLN A 203 -6.97 12.03 8.05
C GLN A 203 -5.48 11.94 7.72
N ILE A 204 -5.13 12.17 6.46
CA ILE A 204 -3.76 12.19 5.98
C ILE A 204 -3.35 13.63 5.72
N LEU A 205 -2.20 14.04 6.25
CA LEU A 205 -1.64 15.38 6.08
C LEU A 205 -0.18 15.30 5.64
N LEU A 206 0.31 16.37 5.02
CA LEU A 206 1.74 16.55 4.78
C LEU A 206 2.46 16.65 6.13
N ARG A 207 3.51 15.86 6.27
CA ARG A 207 4.39 15.90 7.43
C ARG A 207 5.16 17.21 7.40
N GLN A 208 4.90 18.08 8.38
CA GLN A 208 5.78 19.21 8.65
C GLN A 208 7.12 18.62 9.11
N LEU A 209 8.13 18.63 8.24
CA LEU A 209 9.50 18.36 8.64
C LEU A 209 9.88 19.51 9.58
N GLY A 210 9.91 19.24 10.89
CA GLY A 210 10.42 20.20 11.85
C GLY A 210 11.88 20.54 11.49
N ASN A 211 12.18 21.84 11.46
CA ASN A 211 13.54 22.38 11.39
C ASN A 211 14.48 21.73 12.41
#